data_AF-A0AA44WAI4-F1
#
_entry.id   AF-A0AA44WAI4-F1
#
_cell.length_a   1.000
_cell.length_b   1.000
_cell.length_c   1.000
_cell.angle_alpha   90.00
_cell.angle_beta   90.00
_cell.angle_gamma   90.00
#
_symmetry.space_group_name_H-M   'P 1'
#
loop_
_entity.id
_entity.type
_entity.pdbx_description
1 polymer ?
#
loop_
_entity_poly.entity_id
_entity_poly.type
_entity_poly.pdbx_seq_one_letter_code
_entity_poly.pdbx_strand_id
1 'polypeptide(L)'
;MRDQAQTKIIEDNPIGNSLDAFRASFNSIYEGTSISCIPEALERLGQEDLRNLTLPLLFALQSHTASGLLLANTGRSALRSDLLRLIAAVASDSFDFDRIKPLLKAALVDDLDDALVWDQVYNAVTESTPPPRPTASSFQQTPWLRNTSSFANSSEHRKYVDGVLKEELGPMYVGLRNFHDTYFGGVADLQTASQAFFEQCVEAGDIRRGPQVNFDTSTSTKAIGKA
;
A
#
# COMPACT_ATOMS: atom_id res chain seq x y z
N MET A 1 -4.79 3.99 25.44
CA MET A 1 -5.68 4.46 26.51
C MET A 1 -6.83 5.16 25.82
N ARG A 2 -8.04 4.59 25.90
CA ARG A 2 -9.23 5.10 25.20
C ARG A 2 -9.63 6.45 25.75
N ASP A 3 -9.95 7.40 24.88
CA ASP A 3 -10.41 8.71 25.33
C ASP A 3 -11.87 8.66 25.83
N GLN A 4 -12.28 9.69 26.58
CA GLN A 4 -13.63 9.75 27.15
C GLN A 4 -14.72 9.86 26.08
N ALA A 5 -14.41 10.43 24.91
CA ALA A 5 -15.36 10.60 23.82
C ALA A 5 -15.62 9.26 23.10
N GLN A 6 -14.59 8.48 22.84
CA GLN A 6 -14.63 7.13 22.30
C GLN A 6 -15.43 6.20 23.22
N THR A 7 -15.19 6.29 24.53
CA THR A 7 -15.94 5.49 25.52
C THR A 7 -17.43 5.79 25.43
N LYS A 8 -17.80 7.08 25.41
CA LYS A 8 -19.20 7.51 25.28
C LYS A 8 -19.82 7.04 23.96
N ILE A 9 -19.10 7.12 22.83
CA ILE A 9 -19.59 6.64 21.53
C ILE A 9 -19.92 5.14 21.59
N ILE A 10 -19.08 4.33 22.24
CA ILE A 10 -19.30 2.89 22.38
C ILE A 10 -20.50 2.61 23.28
N GLU A 11 -20.62 3.30 24.42
CA GLU A 11 -21.77 3.16 25.32
C GLU A 11 -23.09 3.55 24.63
N ASP A 12 -23.09 4.63 23.85
CA ASP A 12 -24.27 5.12 23.12
C ASP A 12 -24.62 4.24 21.89
N ASN A 13 -23.70 3.38 21.43
CA ASN A 13 -23.86 2.53 20.26
C ASN A 13 -23.35 1.12 20.55
N PRO A 14 -24.08 0.33 21.37
CA PRO A 14 -23.69 -1.04 21.67
C PRO A 14 -23.76 -1.92 20.42
N ILE A 15 -22.83 -2.86 20.30
CA ILE A 15 -22.74 -3.81 19.18
C ILE A 15 -23.97 -4.73 19.18
N GLY A 16 -24.41 -5.15 20.37
CA GLY A 16 -25.57 -6.01 20.57
C GLY A 16 -25.56 -7.24 19.67
N ASN A 17 -26.70 -7.52 19.05
CA ASN A 17 -26.94 -8.72 18.23
C ASN A 17 -26.35 -8.64 16.81
N SER A 18 -25.61 -7.57 16.48
CA SER A 18 -25.07 -7.38 15.12
C SER A 18 -24.04 -8.45 14.72
N LEU A 19 -23.50 -9.19 15.70
CA LEU A 19 -22.55 -10.28 15.48
C LEU A 19 -23.19 -11.69 15.49
N ASP A 20 -24.51 -11.80 15.62
CA ASP A 20 -25.20 -13.11 15.71
C ASP A 20 -24.98 -13.98 14.47
N ALA A 21 -25.00 -13.36 13.28
CA ALA A 21 -24.72 -14.06 12.03
C ALA A 21 -23.29 -14.64 12.00
N PHE A 22 -22.31 -13.88 12.49
CA PHE A 22 -20.93 -14.34 12.62
C PHE A 22 -20.81 -15.49 13.63
N ARG A 23 -21.45 -15.37 14.80
CA ARG A 23 -21.46 -16.43 15.83
C ARG A 23 -22.10 -17.72 15.31
N ALA A 24 -23.19 -17.60 14.56
CA ALA A 24 -23.84 -18.73 13.89
C ALA A 24 -22.90 -19.39 12.85
N SER A 25 -22.19 -18.59 12.05
CA SER A 25 -21.17 -19.12 11.11
C SER A 25 -20.05 -19.87 11.83
N PHE A 26 -19.56 -19.34 12.96
CA PHE A 26 -18.58 -20.03 13.79
C PHE A 26 -19.13 -21.38 14.28
N ASN A 27 -20.30 -21.38 14.91
CA ASN A 27 -20.90 -22.61 15.45
C ASN A 27 -21.12 -23.67 14.37
N SER A 28 -21.52 -23.29 13.15
CA SER A 28 -21.70 -24.23 12.05
C SER A 28 -20.41 -24.96 11.63
N ILE A 29 -19.24 -24.30 11.73
CA ILE A 29 -17.94 -24.93 11.47
C ILE A 29 -17.61 -25.95 12.57
N TYR A 30 -18.10 -25.74 13.80
CA TYR A 30 -17.75 -26.55 14.97
C TYR A 30 -18.78 -27.61 15.38
N GLU A 31 -20.01 -27.61 14.84
CA GLU A 31 -21.03 -28.63 15.14
C GLU A 31 -20.55 -30.08 14.92
N GLY A 32 -19.46 -30.31 14.18
CA GLY A 32 -18.83 -31.62 13.99
C GLY A 32 -17.62 -31.94 14.91
N THR A 33 -17.17 -31.02 15.75
CA THR A 33 -15.92 -31.15 16.52
C THR A 33 -16.17 -30.86 17.99
N SER A 34 -16.05 -31.88 18.85
CA SER A 34 -16.22 -31.79 20.30
C SER A 34 -15.09 -30.97 20.95
N ILE A 35 -15.09 -29.65 20.75
CA ILE A 35 -14.10 -28.72 21.31
C ILE A 35 -14.85 -27.83 22.31
N SER A 36 -14.41 -27.86 23.57
CA SER A 36 -15.02 -27.11 24.68
C SER A 36 -14.45 -25.69 24.84
N CYS A 37 -13.54 -25.24 23.98
CA CYS A 37 -12.77 -24.01 24.18
C CYS A 37 -12.55 -23.22 22.87
N ILE A 38 -13.15 -22.04 22.76
CA ILE A 38 -13.07 -21.10 21.61
C ILE A 38 -11.61 -20.81 21.17
N PRO A 39 -10.66 -20.52 22.09
CA PRO A 39 -9.27 -20.26 21.72
C PRO A 39 -8.60 -21.42 20.98
N GLU A 40 -8.80 -22.66 21.46
CA GLU A 40 -8.15 -23.86 20.92
C GLU A 40 -8.75 -24.26 19.57
N ALA A 41 -10.05 -24.03 19.40
CA ALA A 41 -10.76 -24.12 18.14
C ALA A 41 -10.10 -23.23 17.07
N LEU A 42 -10.00 -21.92 17.34
CA LEU A 42 -9.44 -20.94 16.40
C LEU A 42 -8.01 -21.24 15.92
N GLU A 43 -7.16 -21.84 16.78
CA GLU A 43 -5.79 -22.19 16.39
C GLU A 43 -5.72 -23.36 15.39
N ARG A 44 -6.78 -24.16 15.27
CA ARG A 44 -6.82 -25.34 14.40
C ARG A 44 -7.40 -25.05 13.02
N LEU A 45 -7.92 -23.86 12.79
CA LEU A 45 -8.56 -23.49 11.53
C LEU A 45 -7.52 -23.22 10.43
N GLY A 46 -7.86 -23.66 9.22
CA GLY A 46 -7.12 -23.29 8.02
C GLY A 46 -7.29 -21.81 7.67
N GLN A 47 -6.42 -21.31 6.80
CA GLN A 47 -6.44 -19.92 6.32
C GLN A 47 -7.78 -19.57 5.64
N GLU A 48 -8.35 -20.51 4.87
CA GLU A 48 -9.63 -20.31 4.19
C GLU A 48 -10.80 -20.21 5.16
N ASP A 49 -10.86 -21.09 6.18
CA ASP A 49 -11.89 -21.03 7.23
C ASP A 49 -11.78 -19.74 8.04
N LEU A 50 -10.56 -19.33 8.39
CA LEU A 50 -10.30 -18.06 9.07
C LEU A 50 -10.75 -16.87 8.22
N ARG A 51 -10.51 -16.89 6.90
CA ARG A 51 -11.00 -15.86 5.98
C ARG A 51 -12.53 -15.81 5.95
N ASN A 52 -13.17 -16.97 5.82
CA ASN A 52 -14.63 -17.10 5.77
C ASN A 52 -15.31 -16.66 7.07
N LEU A 53 -14.64 -16.79 8.22
CA LEU A 53 -15.11 -16.26 9.50
C LEU A 53 -14.84 -14.77 9.68
N THR A 54 -13.67 -14.31 9.25
CA THR A 54 -13.21 -12.94 9.48
C THR A 54 -14.00 -11.93 8.66
N LEU A 55 -14.29 -12.23 7.40
CA LEU A 55 -14.97 -11.28 6.50
C LEU A 55 -16.37 -10.88 7.00
N PRO A 56 -17.27 -11.79 7.40
CA PRO A 56 -18.56 -11.44 7.98
C PRO A 56 -18.45 -10.54 9.22
N LEU A 57 -17.53 -10.86 10.14
CA LEU A 57 -17.27 -10.05 11.33
C LEU A 57 -16.87 -8.63 10.96
N LEU A 58 -15.90 -8.49 10.05
CA LEU A 58 -15.41 -7.17 9.64
C LEU A 58 -16.47 -6.37 8.89
N PHE A 59 -17.30 -7.00 8.05
CA PHE A 59 -18.41 -6.30 7.39
C PHE A 59 -19.48 -5.83 8.38
N ALA A 60 -19.80 -6.63 9.41
CA ALA A 60 -20.74 -6.24 10.47
C ALA A 60 -20.21 -5.03 11.26
N LEU A 61 -18.95 -5.08 11.70
CA LEU A 61 -18.29 -3.98 12.41
C LEU A 61 -18.14 -2.72 11.54
N GLN A 62 -17.85 -2.89 10.24
CA GLN A 62 -17.72 -1.78 9.30
C GLN A 62 -19.07 -1.07 9.06
N SER A 63 -20.16 -1.83 8.98
CA SER A 63 -21.52 -1.31 8.81
C SER A 63 -22.09 -0.67 10.09
N HIS A 64 -21.48 -0.94 11.24
CA HIS A 64 -21.92 -0.44 12.53
C HIS A 64 -21.84 1.09 12.65
N THR A 65 -22.74 1.73 13.40
CA THR A 65 -22.78 3.20 13.56
C THR A 65 -21.50 3.72 14.22
N ALA A 66 -21.04 3.06 15.29
CA ALA A 66 -19.83 3.44 16.01
C ALA A 66 -18.58 3.52 15.10
N SER A 67 -18.48 2.68 14.06
CA SER A 67 -17.31 2.71 13.15
C SER A 67 -17.17 4.03 12.39
N GLY A 68 -18.28 4.73 12.13
CA GLY A 68 -18.29 6.03 11.47
C GLY A 68 -18.04 7.20 12.43
N LEU A 69 -18.27 7.00 13.73
CA LEU A 69 -18.11 8.00 14.78
C LEU A 69 -16.72 7.94 15.43
N LEU A 70 -16.16 6.74 15.54
CA LEU A 70 -14.83 6.49 16.07
C LEU A 70 -13.77 7.01 15.08
N LEU A 71 -12.83 7.81 15.58
CA LEU A 71 -11.71 8.30 14.78
C LEU A 71 -10.61 7.25 14.69
N ALA A 72 -9.96 7.16 13.55
CA ALA A 72 -8.73 6.39 13.36
C ALA A 72 -7.62 6.90 14.29
N ASN A 73 -6.63 6.06 14.60
CA ASN A 73 -5.46 6.42 15.41
C ASN A 73 -4.66 7.61 14.84
N THR A 74 -4.77 7.86 13.54
CA THR A 74 -4.12 8.99 12.86
C THR A 74 -4.92 10.30 12.94
N GLY A 75 -6.16 10.27 13.45
CA GLY A 75 -7.07 11.40 13.57
C GLY A 75 -7.59 11.98 12.26
N ARG A 76 -7.23 11.40 11.10
CA ARG A 76 -7.56 11.95 9.77
C ARG A 76 -8.83 11.39 9.14
N SER A 77 -9.28 10.22 9.59
CA SER A 77 -10.42 9.50 9.02
C SER A 77 -11.19 8.73 10.08
N ALA A 78 -12.41 8.31 9.77
CA ALA A 78 -13.17 7.41 10.62
C ALA A 78 -12.56 6.00 10.62
N LEU A 79 -12.75 5.25 11.70
CA LEU A 79 -12.34 3.86 11.85
C LEU A 79 -12.94 2.96 10.76
N ARG A 80 -14.14 3.30 10.27
CA ARG A 80 -14.79 2.66 9.12
C ARG A 80 -13.90 2.55 7.89
N SER A 81 -13.11 3.59 7.58
CA SER A 81 -12.20 3.60 6.43
C SER A 81 -11.03 2.64 6.62
N ASP A 82 -10.53 2.52 7.85
CA ASP A 82 -9.45 1.59 8.19
C ASP A 82 -9.95 0.14 8.19
N LEU A 83 -11.17 -0.10 8.67
CA LEU A 83 -11.85 -1.40 8.55
C LEU A 83 -12.03 -1.82 7.09
N LEU A 84 -12.40 -0.90 6.18
CA LEU A 84 -12.49 -1.20 4.75
C LEU A 84 -11.14 -1.64 4.17
N ARG A 85 -10.04 -0.99 4.60
CA ARG A 85 -8.68 -1.38 4.20
C ARG A 85 -8.31 -2.76 4.75
N LEU A 86 -8.68 -3.05 5.98
CA LEU A 86 -8.46 -4.36 6.61
C LEU A 86 -9.24 -5.46 5.90
N ILE A 87 -10.51 -5.23 5.51
CA ILE A 87 -11.31 -6.17 4.71
C ILE A 87 -10.60 -6.51 3.40
N ALA A 88 -10.09 -5.49 2.69
CA ALA A 88 -9.34 -5.69 1.45
C ALA A 88 -8.04 -6.50 1.69
N ALA A 89 -7.35 -6.26 2.81
CA ALA A 89 -6.16 -7.01 3.18
C ALA A 89 -6.48 -8.48 3.48
N VAL A 90 -7.54 -8.77 4.26
CA VAL A 90 -7.99 -10.14 4.59
C VAL A 90 -8.39 -10.94 3.35
N ALA A 91 -8.99 -10.26 2.36
CA ALA A 91 -9.33 -10.88 1.08
C ALA A 91 -8.11 -11.25 0.22
N SER A 92 -6.90 -10.76 0.56
CA SER A 92 -5.66 -11.11 -0.13
C SER A 92 -5.05 -12.42 0.38
N ASP A 93 -4.26 -13.08 -0.47
CA ASP A 93 -3.66 -14.39 -0.18
C ASP A 93 -2.48 -14.37 0.80
N SER A 94 -1.96 -13.19 1.13
CA SER A 94 -0.80 -13.01 2.02
C SER A 94 -1.15 -12.43 3.38
N PHE A 95 -2.42 -12.39 3.75
CA PHE A 95 -2.84 -11.86 5.05
C PHE A 95 -2.38 -12.77 6.20
N ASP A 96 -1.78 -12.17 7.22
CA ASP A 96 -1.42 -12.87 8.45
C ASP A 96 -2.61 -12.88 9.42
N PHE A 97 -3.28 -14.03 9.53
CA PHE A 97 -4.45 -14.19 10.40
C PHE A 97 -4.11 -14.28 11.88
N ASP A 98 -2.85 -14.48 12.28
CA ASP A 98 -2.50 -14.44 13.71
C ASP A 98 -2.83 -13.07 14.32
N ARG A 99 -2.79 -12.01 13.48
CA ARG A 99 -3.13 -10.64 13.84
C ARG A 99 -4.62 -10.40 14.05
N ILE A 100 -5.50 -11.24 13.48
CA ILE A 100 -6.97 -11.09 13.61
C ILE A 100 -7.58 -12.05 14.65
N LYS A 101 -6.86 -13.11 15.03
CA LYS A 101 -7.29 -14.05 16.06
C LYS A 101 -7.72 -13.39 17.37
N PRO A 102 -7.04 -12.36 17.92
CA PRO A 102 -7.49 -11.68 19.13
C PRO A 102 -8.88 -11.04 18.98
N LEU A 103 -9.17 -10.45 17.81
CA LEU A 103 -10.48 -9.88 17.50
C LEU A 103 -11.56 -10.96 17.39
N LEU A 104 -11.26 -12.08 16.72
CA LEU A 104 -12.18 -13.22 16.63
C LEU A 104 -12.51 -13.78 18.02
N LYS A 105 -11.49 -13.94 18.89
CA LYS A 105 -11.67 -14.41 20.27
C LYS A 105 -12.58 -13.46 21.07
N ALA A 106 -12.35 -12.14 20.98
CA ALA A 106 -13.18 -11.15 21.67
C ALA A 106 -14.65 -11.17 21.19
N ALA A 107 -14.87 -11.35 19.88
CA ALA A 107 -16.20 -11.36 19.28
C ALA A 107 -17.03 -12.63 19.58
N LEU A 108 -16.39 -13.70 20.06
CA LEU A 108 -17.02 -15.00 20.34
C LEU A 108 -17.37 -15.22 21.82
N VAL A 109 -16.94 -14.34 22.72
CA VAL A 109 -17.28 -14.45 24.16
C VAL A 109 -18.78 -14.22 24.38
N ASP A 110 -19.42 -15.03 25.22
CA ASP A 110 -20.86 -14.92 25.51
C ASP A 110 -21.23 -13.55 26.12
N ASP A 111 -20.46 -13.08 27.09
CA ASP A 111 -20.58 -11.73 27.64
C ASP A 111 -19.69 -10.77 26.85
N LEU A 112 -20.29 -10.11 25.85
CA LEU A 112 -19.57 -9.27 24.92
C LEU A 112 -19.17 -7.95 25.57
N ASP A 113 -17.87 -7.73 25.70
CA ASP A 113 -17.31 -6.41 26.01
C ASP A 113 -17.07 -5.64 24.71
N ASP A 114 -18.02 -4.77 24.35
CA ASP A 114 -17.95 -3.94 23.14
C ASP A 114 -16.67 -3.10 23.09
N ALA A 115 -16.23 -2.61 24.24
CA ALA A 115 -15.00 -1.85 24.36
C ALA A 115 -13.81 -2.72 23.99
N LEU A 116 -13.72 -3.93 24.52
CA LEU A 116 -12.67 -4.89 24.15
C LEU A 116 -12.69 -5.21 22.66
N VAL A 117 -13.86 -5.41 22.04
CA VAL A 117 -13.99 -5.64 20.60
C VAL A 117 -13.41 -4.47 19.81
N TRP A 118 -13.79 -3.23 20.14
CA TRP A 118 -13.28 -2.04 19.45
C TRP A 118 -11.77 -1.86 19.65
N ASP A 119 -11.22 -2.18 20.83
CA ASP A 119 -9.77 -2.15 21.04
C ASP A 119 -9.04 -3.15 20.15
N GLN A 120 -9.57 -4.36 20.00
CA GLN A 120 -8.99 -5.36 19.09
C GLN A 120 -9.11 -4.93 17.62
N VAL A 121 -10.17 -4.21 17.25
CA VAL A 121 -10.27 -3.58 15.93
C VAL A 121 -9.14 -2.56 15.73
N TYR A 122 -8.91 -1.67 16.71
CA TYR A 122 -7.82 -0.69 16.64
C TYR A 122 -6.45 -1.36 16.49
N ASN A 123 -6.19 -2.44 17.22
CA ASN A 123 -4.95 -3.21 17.10
C ASN A 123 -4.79 -3.81 15.69
N ALA A 124 -5.83 -4.47 15.18
CA ALA A 124 -5.82 -5.12 13.87
C ALA A 124 -5.59 -4.13 12.72
N VAL A 125 -6.20 -2.93 12.78
CA VAL A 125 -6.01 -1.91 11.74
C VAL A 125 -4.65 -1.21 11.84
N THR A 126 -4.12 -0.99 13.04
CA THR A 126 -2.84 -0.26 13.24
C THR A 126 -1.66 -1.03 12.69
N GLU A 127 -1.60 -2.33 12.92
CA GLU A 127 -0.54 -3.16 12.36
C GLU A 127 -0.67 -3.36 10.83
N SER A 128 -1.84 -3.08 10.25
CA SER A 128 -2.06 -3.21 8.79
C SER A 128 -1.50 -2.01 8.03
N THR A 129 -1.21 -0.91 8.72
CA THR A 129 -0.33 0.11 8.20
C THR A 129 1.11 -0.30 8.49
N PRO A 130 1.95 -0.52 7.47
CA PRO A 130 3.38 -0.56 7.69
C PRO A 130 3.78 0.67 8.51
N PRO A 131 4.77 0.57 9.43
CA PRO A 131 5.32 1.75 10.08
C PRO A 131 5.58 2.79 8.99
N PRO A 132 5.23 4.07 9.18
CA PRO A 132 5.44 5.08 8.16
C PRO A 132 6.90 4.97 7.73
N ARG A 133 7.12 4.38 6.55
CA ARG A 133 8.45 4.31 6.00
C ARG A 133 8.87 5.77 5.92
N PRO A 134 10.06 6.15 6.43
CA PRO A 134 10.61 7.46 6.14
C PRO A 134 10.43 7.62 4.66
N THR A 135 9.60 8.57 4.26
CA THR A 135 9.19 8.74 2.88
C THR A 135 10.50 8.89 2.13
N ALA A 136 10.93 7.85 1.41
CA ALA A 136 12.10 7.96 0.54
C ALA A 136 11.74 9.14 -0.34
N SER A 137 12.50 10.20 -0.18
CA SER A 137 12.05 11.54 -0.44
C SER A 137 11.64 11.64 -1.92
N SER A 138 10.34 11.54 -2.19
CA SER A 138 9.75 11.94 -3.47
C SER A 138 9.89 13.47 -3.69
N PHE A 139 10.57 14.15 -2.75
CA PHE A 139 10.96 15.56 -2.78
C PHE A 139 11.90 15.96 -3.91
N GLN A 140 12.44 15.05 -4.73
CA GLN A 140 13.37 15.43 -5.80
C GLN A 140 12.80 15.38 -7.22
N GLN A 141 11.58 14.87 -7.45
CA GLN A 141 11.09 14.68 -8.82
C GLN A 141 9.76 15.36 -9.15
N THR A 142 9.01 15.85 -8.16
CA THR A 142 7.76 16.59 -8.44
C THR A 142 7.96 18.04 -8.03
N PRO A 143 8.04 19.00 -8.97
CA PRO A 143 8.08 20.42 -8.67
C PRO A 143 6.91 20.81 -7.76
N TRP A 144 7.19 21.43 -6.63
CA TRP A 144 6.20 21.67 -5.57
C TRP A 144 5.48 23.00 -5.75
N LEU A 145 6.14 24.03 -6.29
CA LEU A 145 5.61 25.40 -6.32
C LEU A 145 5.00 25.81 -7.67
N ARG A 146 5.35 25.13 -8.76
CA ARG A 146 4.97 25.53 -10.12
C ARG A 146 4.55 24.30 -10.93
N ASN A 147 3.25 24.16 -11.21
CA ASN A 147 2.80 23.17 -12.19
C ASN A 147 3.22 23.62 -13.60
N THR A 148 3.64 22.68 -14.45
CA THR A 148 4.01 22.98 -15.85
C THR A 148 2.84 23.52 -16.66
N SER A 149 1.60 23.32 -16.21
CA SER A 149 0.39 23.89 -16.80
C SER A 149 0.17 25.39 -16.51
N SER A 150 0.88 25.98 -15.54
CA SER A 150 0.85 27.43 -15.26
C SER A 150 1.66 28.24 -16.27
N PHE A 151 2.61 27.61 -16.97
CA PHE A 151 3.29 28.24 -18.10
C PHE A 151 2.40 28.11 -19.34
N ALA A 152 1.34 28.93 -19.39
CA ALA A 152 0.55 29.07 -20.61
C ALA A 152 1.49 29.31 -21.80
N ASN A 153 1.31 28.51 -22.85
CA ASN A 153 2.16 28.25 -24.02
C ASN A 153 2.61 29.50 -24.82
N SER A 154 3.29 30.42 -24.16
CA SER A 154 3.88 31.62 -24.73
C SER A 154 5.39 31.38 -24.86
N SER A 155 5.90 31.65 -26.05
CA SER A 155 7.33 31.53 -26.35
C SER A 155 8.20 32.44 -25.45
N GLU A 156 7.63 33.55 -24.96
CA GLU A 156 8.31 34.51 -24.09
C GLU A 156 8.74 33.94 -22.73
N HIS A 157 8.04 32.93 -22.21
CA HIS A 157 8.36 32.38 -20.88
C HIS A 157 9.36 31.22 -20.91
N ARG A 158 9.73 30.70 -22.09
CA ARG A 158 10.73 29.61 -22.20
C ARG A 158 12.08 29.96 -21.60
N LYS A 159 12.49 31.23 -21.66
CA LYS A 159 13.77 31.70 -21.09
C LYS A 159 13.85 31.58 -19.56
N TYR A 160 12.71 31.46 -18.87
CA TYR A 160 12.65 31.36 -17.41
C TYR A 160 12.52 29.92 -16.91
N VAL A 161 12.24 28.97 -17.81
CA VAL A 161 12.03 27.55 -17.46
C VAL A 161 13.29 26.94 -16.86
N ASP A 162 14.46 27.22 -17.44
CA ASP A 162 15.73 26.67 -16.95
C ASP A 162 16.05 27.13 -15.52
N GLY A 163 15.79 28.41 -15.21
CA GLY A 163 15.96 28.96 -13.86
C GLY A 163 15.01 28.32 -12.84
N VAL A 164 13.74 28.15 -13.20
CA VAL A 164 12.72 27.51 -12.34
C VAL A 164 13.06 26.04 -12.10
N LEU A 165 13.46 25.30 -13.15
CA LEU A 165 13.86 23.91 -13.01
C LEU A 165 15.10 23.75 -12.12
N LYS A 166 16.07 24.66 -12.22
CA LYS A 166 17.28 24.66 -11.39
C LYS A 166 16.99 24.99 -9.92
N GLU A 167 16.01 25.85 -9.67
CA GLU A 167 15.55 26.20 -8.32
C GLU A 167 14.78 25.04 -7.67
N GLU A 168 13.93 24.34 -8.42
CA GLU A 168 13.09 23.24 -7.90
C GLU A 168 13.83 21.90 -7.81
N LEU A 169 14.65 21.55 -8.81
CA LEU A 169 15.27 20.22 -8.95
C LEU A 169 16.75 20.19 -8.56
N GLY A 170 17.34 21.35 -8.24
CA GLY A 170 18.75 21.49 -7.91
C GLY A 170 19.67 21.42 -9.14
N PRO A 171 20.98 21.11 -8.97
CA PRO A 171 21.93 21.07 -10.06
C PRO A 171 21.60 19.98 -11.08
N MET A 172 21.13 20.40 -12.26
CA MET A 172 20.88 19.52 -13.40
C MET A 172 22.15 19.42 -14.25
N TYR A 173 22.61 18.19 -14.50
CA TYR A 173 23.77 17.93 -15.35
C TYR A 173 23.31 17.51 -16.73
N VAL A 174 23.57 18.35 -17.74
CA VAL A 174 23.27 18.05 -19.14
C VAL A 174 24.56 17.64 -19.84
N GLY A 175 24.51 16.56 -20.63
CA GLY A 175 25.66 16.11 -21.43
C GLY A 175 26.81 15.52 -20.61
N LEU A 176 26.49 14.76 -19.56
CA LEU A 176 27.48 13.97 -18.81
C LEU A 176 28.29 13.09 -19.77
N ARG A 177 29.61 13.30 -19.80
CA ARG A 177 30.53 12.39 -20.51
C ARG A 177 30.53 11.05 -19.78
N ASN A 178 30.58 9.95 -20.52
CA ASN A 178 30.50 8.59 -19.96
C ASN A 178 29.30 8.41 -19.01
N PHE A 179 28.12 8.89 -19.43
CA PHE A 179 26.89 8.84 -18.64
C PHE A 179 26.62 7.46 -18.06
N HIS A 180 26.77 6.41 -18.88
CA HIS A 180 26.54 5.03 -18.47
C HIS A 180 27.35 4.67 -17.22
N ASP A 181 28.67 4.88 -17.26
CA ASP A 181 29.55 4.55 -16.13
C ASP A 181 29.35 5.50 -14.95
N THR A 182 29.10 6.78 -15.23
CA THR A 182 28.92 7.80 -14.19
C THR A 182 27.65 7.57 -13.37
N TYR A 183 26.57 7.14 -14.02
CA TYR A 183 25.27 6.93 -13.38
C TYR A 183 25.07 5.49 -12.91
N PHE A 184 25.52 4.51 -13.70
CA PHE A 184 25.26 3.09 -13.46
C PHE A 184 26.49 2.27 -13.05
N GLY A 185 27.71 2.84 -13.05
CA GLY A 185 28.94 2.09 -12.78
C GLY A 185 29.04 1.45 -11.38
N GLY A 186 28.21 1.91 -10.42
CA GLY A 186 28.09 1.29 -9.10
C GLY A 186 27.10 0.11 -9.03
N VAL A 187 26.36 -0.16 -10.11
CA VAL A 187 25.37 -1.25 -10.15
C VAL A 187 26.06 -2.52 -10.63
N ALA A 188 26.34 -3.42 -9.69
CA ALA A 188 26.91 -4.72 -10.01
C ALA A 188 26.03 -5.49 -11.00
N ASP A 189 26.66 -6.14 -11.97
CA ASP A 189 26.04 -7.04 -12.95
C ASP A 189 24.91 -6.43 -13.80
N LEU A 190 24.78 -5.10 -13.84
CA LEU A 190 23.74 -4.43 -14.63
C LEU A 190 23.80 -4.83 -16.10
N GLN A 191 25.01 -4.87 -16.68
CA GLN A 191 25.20 -5.26 -18.06
C GLN A 191 24.70 -6.68 -18.30
N THR A 192 25.12 -7.63 -17.45
CA THR A 192 24.71 -9.04 -17.52
C THR A 192 23.20 -9.21 -17.37
N ALA A 193 22.59 -8.55 -16.39
CA ALA A 193 21.15 -8.61 -16.14
C ALA A 193 20.34 -7.99 -17.29
N SER A 194 20.79 -6.84 -17.80
CA SER A 194 20.14 -6.17 -18.93
C SER A 194 20.21 -7.00 -20.22
N GLN A 195 21.34 -7.68 -20.44
CA GLN A 195 21.52 -8.56 -21.58
C GLN A 195 20.61 -9.79 -21.48
N ALA A 196 20.57 -10.46 -20.33
CA ALA A 196 19.70 -11.62 -20.12
C ALA A 196 18.22 -11.25 -20.30
N PHE A 197 17.80 -10.08 -19.78
CA PHE A 197 16.45 -9.57 -19.99
C PHE A 197 16.17 -9.26 -21.47
N PHE A 198 17.13 -8.66 -22.18
CA PHE A 198 16.98 -8.35 -23.59
C PHE A 198 16.86 -9.62 -24.44
N GLU A 199 17.70 -10.62 -24.18
CA GLU A 199 17.62 -11.95 -24.81
C GLU A 199 16.28 -12.61 -24.54
N GLN A 200 15.79 -12.56 -23.29
CA GLN A 200 14.46 -13.07 -22.94
C GLN A 200 13.34 -12.36 -23.70
N CYS A 201 13.43 -11.03 -23.90
CA CYS A 201 12.45 -10.29 -24.70
C CYS A 201 12.51 -10.64 -26.20
N VAL A 202 13.70 -10.95 -26.72
CA VAL A 202 13.89 -11.36 -28.12
C VAL A 202 13.41 -12.80 -28.33
N GLU A 203 13.68 -13.71 -27.41
CA GLU A 203 13.21 -15.10 -27.45
C GLU A 203 11.70 -15.20 -27.24
N ALA A 204 11.12 -14.34 -26.40
CA ALA A 204 9.67 -14.28 -26.17
C ALA A 204 8.90 -13.54 -27.28
N GLY A 205 9.57 -13.03 -28.33
CA GLY A 205 9.01 -12.12 -29.31
C GLY A 205 9.11 -12.57 -30.76
N ASP A 206 8.20 -13.44 -31.20
CA ASP A 206 7.68 -13.40 -32.60
C ASP A 206 6.62 -12.29 -32.75
N ILE A 207 6.90 -11.10 -32.21
CA ILE A 207 6.02 -9.94 -32.35
C ILE A 207 6.84 -8.71 -32.72
N ARG A 208 6.84 -8.46 -34.04
CA ARG A 208 7.11 -7.19 -34.73
C ARG A 208 8.46 -6.54 -34.43
N ARG A 209 9.42 -6.90 -35.27
CA ARG A 209 10.62 -6.13 -35.64
C ARG A 209 10.28 -4.64 -35.83
N GLY A 210 10.52 -3.82 -34.81
CA GLY A 210 10.64 -2.36 -34.96
C GLY A 210 11.89 -2.02 -35.77
N PRO A 211 11.97 -0.85 -36.42
CA PRO A 211 13.09 -0.53 -37.31
C PRO A 211 14.39 -0.50 -36.50
N GLN A 212 15.41 -1.20 -37.01
CA GLN A 212 16.78 -1.05 -36.51
C GLN A 212 17.19 0.41 -36.59
N VAL A 213 17.44 1.02 -35.42
CA VAL A 213 18.19 2.27 -35.35
C VAL A 213 19.66 1.88 -35.37
N ASN A 214 20.28 1.97 -36.54
CA ASN A 214 21.73 1.89 -36.66
C ASN A 214 22.33 3.14 -36.03
N PHE A 215 23.05 2.98 -34.94
CA PHE A 215 24.00 3.99 -34.51
C PHE A 215 25.22 3.91 -35.42
N ASP A 216 25.23 4.72 -36.48
CA ASP A 216 26.43 4.96 -37.28
C ASP A 216 27.44 5.72 -36.43
N THR A 217 28.37 4.99 -35.83
CA THR A 217 29.63 5.55 -35.35
C THR A 217 30.58 5.70 -36.54
N SER A 218 30.39 6.72 -37.38
CA SER A 218 31.50 7.18 -38.22
C SER A 218 31.36 8.61 -38.73
N THR A 219 32.42 9.37 -38.47
CA THR A 219 32.91 10.55 -39.19
C THR A 219 32.34 11.93 -38.84
N SER A 220 33.11 12.69 -38.05
CA SER A 220 33.46 14.05 -38.48
C SER A 220 34.87 14.42 -38.01
N THR A 221 35.85 13.95 -38.77
CA THR A 221 37.16 14.60 -38.90
C THR A 221 37.06 15.53 -40.10
N LYS A 222 37.02 16.85 -39.89
CA LYS A 222 37.37 17.85 -40.93
C LYS A 222 37.77 19.16 -40.24
N ALA A 223 39.07 19.33 -40.04
CA ALA A 223 40.00 20.10 -40.88
C ALA A 223 40.00 21.59 -40.53
N ILE A 224 41.03 21.95 -39.75
CA ILE A 224 41.54 23.31 -39.59
C ILE A 224 42.13 23.73 -40.94
N GLY A 225 41.61 24.82 -41.51
CA GLY A 225 42.21 25.52 -42.64
C GLY A 225 42.50 26.96 -42.25
N LYS A 226 43.77 27.32 -42.09
CA LYS A 226 44.26 28.70 -42.03
C LYS A 226 44.25 29.30 -43.44
N ALA A 227 43.75 30.53 -43.55
CA ALA A 227 44.44 31.68 -44.13
C ALA A 227 43.78 32.95 -43.58
#